data_AF-A0A9Q5I2L1-F1
#
_entry.id   AF-A0A9Q5I2L1-F1
#
_cell.length_a   1.000
_cell.length_b   1.000
_cell.length_c   1.000
_cell.angle_alpha   90.00
_cell.angle_beta   90.00
_cell.angle_gamma   90.00
#
_symmetry.space_group_name_H-M   'P 1'
#
loop_
_entity.id
_entity.type
_entity.pdbx_description
1 polymer ?
#
loop_
_entity_poly.entity_id
_entity_poly.type
_entity_poly.pdbx_seq_one_letter_code
_entity_poly.pdbx_strand_id
1 'polypeptide(L)'
;MTRPMARHAGQHGFRCILRSMFSPTSVPFLLLTLFTLFAQPVQAIKFQLSAYKTPPAKCIWNAVHPNQLVIVTANVGKGDRQRVDIEIVDSSPQKNQYLSKRNINGETRLAVTSHAEGEVGVCFRNYLDKDLPSEDTPTRSRIIDLDIDIGADAVDYNAIAAQESLSGLETEMRKLEEIVKEIVDEMDYLKKREQRFSSTNGVCFRNYLDKDLPSEDTPTRSRIIDLDIDIGADAVDYNAIAAQESLSGLETEMRKLEGIVKEIVDEMDYLKKREQRFSSTNESTNKRVQNFGFYTFLTLIGLGVWQIFHLRSYFKRKYLID
;
A
#
# COMPACT_ATOMS: atom_id res chain seq x y z
N MET A 1 88.29 -7.63 -3.50
CA MET A 1 87.44 -8.73 -4.01
C MET A 1 86.37 -9.01 -2.96
N THR A 2 85.20 -8.37 -3.05
CA THR A 2 83.91 -8.90 -3.60
C THR A 2 83.34 -10.02 -2.71
N ARG A 3 82.09 -10.04 -2.22
CA ARG A 3 80.88 -9.20 -2.17
C ARG A 3 79.93 -9.93 -1.17
N PRO A 4 78.81 -9.31 -0.71
CA PRO A 4 77.98 -9.82 0.40
C PRO A 4 76.89 -10.82 -0.04
N MET A 5 76.42 -11.66 0.90
CA MET A 5 75.21 -12.49 0.75
C MET A 5 73.95 -11.69 1.16
N ALA A 6 73.07 -11.42 0.20
CA ALA A 6 71.75 -10.84 0.41
C ALA A 6 70.68 -11.95 0.46
N ARG A 7 69.80 -11.89 1.47
CA ARG A 7 68.56 -12.67 1.57
C ARG A 7 67.57 -12.24 0.49
N HIS A 8 67.09 -13.18 -0.32
CA HIS A 8 65.85 -13.03 -1.09
C HIS A 8 64.82 -14.06 -0.60
N ALA A 9 64.04 -13.67 0.40
CA ALA A 9 62.74 -14.25 0.69
C ALA A 9 61.70 -13.34 0.05
N GLY A 10 60.80 -13.88 -0.78
CA GLY A 10 59.62 -13.09 -1.21
C GLY A 10 59.12 -13.24 -2.64
N GLN A 11 59.19 -14.41 -3.28
CA GLN A 11 58.52 -14.57 -4.60
C GLN A 11 57.69 -15.85 -4.83
N HIS A 12 57.66 -16.79 -3.88
CA HIS A 12 56.89 -18.04 -4.05
C HIS A 12 55.49 -18.06 -3.38
N GLY A 13 55.18 -17.10 -2.49
CA GLY A 13 53.90 -17.08 -1.75
C GLY A 13 52.70 -16.50 -2.52
N PHE A 14 52.93 -15.54 -3.42
CA PHE A 14 51.83 -14.82 -4.09
C PHE A 14 51.15 -15.60 -5.23
N ARG A 15 51.84 -16.57 -5.84
CA ARG A 15 51.26 -17.41 -6.91
C ARG A 15 50.35 -18.52 -6.40
N CYS A 16 50.45 -18.94 -5.13
CA CYS A 16 49.55 -19.95 -4.56
C CYS A 16 48.23 -19.37 -4.03
N ILE A 17 48.23 -18.14 -3.52
CA ILE A 17 47.02 -17.51 -2.95
C ILE A 17 46.01 -17.17 -4.07
N LEU A 18 46.48 -16.72 -5.24
CA LEU A 18 45.60 -16.44 -6.38
C LEU A 18 44.97 -17.72 -6.99
N ARG A 19 45.63 -18.88 -6.85
CA ARG A 19 45.11 -20.17 -7.31
C ARG A 19 44.10 -20.79 -6.34
N SER A 20 44.12 -20.36 -5.07
CA SER A 20 43.15 -20.77 -4.04
C SER A 20 41.84 -19.99 -4.10
N MET A 21 41.83 -18.75 -4.61
CA MET A 21 40.60 -17.96 -4.77
C MET A 21 39.71 -18.46 -5.92
N PHE A 22 40.31 -19.16 -6.89
CA PHE A 22 39.63 -19.79 -8.04
C PHE A 22 39.65 -21.32 -7.92
N SER A 23 39.28 -21.88 -6.76
CA SER A 23 38.90 -23.29 -6.69
C SER A 23 37.54 -23.47 -7.36
N PRO A 24 37.30 -24.52 -8.17
CA PRO A 24 35.99 -24.78 -8.77
C PRO A 24 34.85 -24.89 -7.72
N THR A 25 35.18 -25.05 -6.43
CA THR A 25 34.23 -25.08 -5.32
C THR A 25 33.84 -23.69 -4.77
N SER A 26 34.60 -22.62 -5.00
CA SER A 26 34.35 -21.28 -4.41
C SER A 26 33.51 -20.35 -5.29
N VAL A 27 33.56 -20.53 -6.62
CA VAL A 27 32.78 -19.75 -7.60
C VAL A 27 31.25 -19.84 -7.41
N PRO A 28 30.64 -21.02 -7.15
CA PRO A 28 29.19 -21.10 -6.94
C PRO A 28 28.73 -20.40 -5.66
N PHE A 29 29.55 -20.40 -4.60
CA PHE A 29 29.24 -19.69 -3.36
C PHE A 29 29.22 -18.16 -3.57
N LEU A 30 30.18 -17.64 -4.34
CA LEU A 30 30.31 -16.21 -4.61
C LEU A 30 29.15 -15.70 -5.48
N LEU A 31 28.75 -16.45 -6.50
CA LEU A 31 27.57 -16.17 -7.32
C LEU A 31 26.26 -16.23 -6.51
N LEU A 32 26.13 -17.22 -5.61
CA LEU A 32 24.96 -17.34 -4.73
C LEU A 32 24.83 -16.15 -3.77
N THR A 33 25.95 -15.69 -3.18
CA THR A 33 25.95 -14.52 -2.28
C THR A 33 25.61 -13.22 -3.00
N LEU A 34 26.12 -13.03 -4.23
CA LEU A 34 25.77 -11.86 -5.06
C LEU A 34 24.30 -11.89 -5.46
N PHE A 35 23.74 -13.08 -5.73
CA PHE A 35 22.35 -13.28 -6.09
C PHE A 35 21.38 -12.93 -4.94
N THR A 36 21.73 -13.28 -3.69
CA THR A 36 20.92 -12.93 -2.51
C THR A 36 20.88 -11.44 -2.19
N LEU A 37 21.91 -10.67 -2.60
CA LEU A 37 21.97 -9.21 -2.38
C LEU A 37 21.03 -8.41 -3.29
N PHE A 38 20.59 -8.97 -4.42
CA PHE A 38 19.69 -8.30 -5.38
C PHE A 38 18.20 -8.64 -5.20
N ALA A 39 17.87 -9.61 -4.35
CA ALA A 39 16.49 -9.97 -4.06
C ALA A 39 15.89 -9.01 -3.02
N GLN A 40 15.26 -7.93 -3.47
CA GLN A 40 14.37 -7.14 -2.60
C GLN A 40 13.09 -7.95 -2.33
N PRO A 41 12.61 -8.04 -1.08
CA PRO A 41 11.35 -8.72 -0.80
C PRO A 41 10.17 -7.90 -1.35
N VAL A 42 9.42 -8.46 -2.28
CA VAL A 42 8.09 -7.97 -2.66
C VAL A 42 7.11 -8.46 -1.59
N GLN A 43 6.42 -7.54 -0.92
CA GLN A 43 5.34 -7.91 -0.01
C GLN A 43 4.02 -7.92 -0.77
N ALA A 44 3.56 -9.11 -1.14
CA ALA A 44 2.13 -9.37 -1.35
C ALA A 44 1.49 -9.64 0.03
N ILE A 45 0.19 -9.36 0.21
CA ILE A 45 -0.52 -9.57 1.50
C ILE A 45 -0.84 -11.07 1.66
N LYS A 46 0.23 -11.85 1.73
CA LYS A 46 0.23 -13.23 2.16
C LYS A 46 1.19 -13.32 3.31
N PHE A 47 0.67 -13.47 4.52
CA PHE A 47 1.48 -13.38 5.71
C PHE A 47 1.44 -14.68 6.53
N GLN A 48 2.56 -14.96 7.18
CA GLN A 48 2.62 -16.00 8.20
C GLN A 48 2.09 -15.44 9.53
N LEU A 49 1.15 -16.16 10.13
CA LEU A 49 0.59 -15.88 11.43
C LEU A 49 1.06 -16.93 12.43
N SER A 50 1.99 -16.55 13.31
CA SER A 50 2.53 -17.43 14.34
C SER A 50 1.47 -17.81 15.38
N ALA A 51 1.52 -19.05 15.85
CA ALA A 51 0.61 -19.61 16.85
C ALA A 51 1.16 -19.44 18.26
N TYR A 52 0.28 -19.11 19.21
CA TYR A 52 0.61 -19.03 20.63
C TYR A 52 -0.54 -19.59 21.46
N LYS A 53 -0.28 -19.99 22.72
CA LYS A 53 -1.38 -20.38 23.65
C LYS A 53 -2.32 -19.20 23.93
N THR A 54 -1.75 -17.99 24.00
CA THR A 54 -2.48 -16.71 24.10
C THR A 54 -1.94 -15.78 23.01
N PRO A 55 -2.48 -15.85 21.78
CA PRO A 55 -1.96 -15.11 20.65
C PRO A 55 -2.35 -13.62 20.67
N PRO A 56 -1.43 -12.72 20.30
CA PRO A 56 -1.81 -11.36 19.97
C PRO A 56 -2.66 -11.34 18.69
N ALA A 57 -3.51 -10.33 18.55
CA ALA A 57 -4.25 -10.10 17.31
C ALA A 57 -3.32 -9.43 16.28
N LYS A 58 -3.31 -9.93 15.05
CA LYS A 58 -2.69 -9.26 13.90
C LYS A 58 -3.80 -8.69 13.04
N CYS A 59 -3.85 -7.37 12.91
CA CYS A 59 -4.93 -6.66 12.21
C CYS A 59 -4.40 -5.93 10.98
N ILE A 60 -5.18 -5.96 9.91
CA ILE A 60 -5.00 -5.13 8.71
C ILE A 60 -6.14 -4.10 8.70
N TRP A 61 -5.78 -2.83 8.57
CA TRP A 61 -6.72 -1.71 8.66
C TRP A 61 -6.85 -1.03 7.29
N ASN A 62 -8.09 -0.77 6.90
CA ASN A 62 -8.44 -0.06 5.67
C ASN A 62 -9.45 1.04 5.98
N ALA A 63 -9.32 2.18 5.31
CA ALA A 63 -10.29 3.27 5.44
C ALA A 63 -11.64 2.85 4.84
N VAL A 64 -12.73 3.30 5.46
CA VAL A 64 -14.09 3.04 5.01
C VAL A 64 -15.01 4.24 5.32
N HIS A 65 -15.94 4.51 4.42
CA HIS A 65 -17.00 5.50 4.60
C HIS A 65 -18.24 4.86 5.24
N PRO A 66 -19.19 5.64 5.80
CA PRO A 66 -20.44 5.11 6.34
C PRO A 66 -21.25 4.36 5.27
N ASN A 67 -21.88 3.24 5.66
CA ASN A 67 -22.74 2.41 4.81
C ASN A 67 -22.04 1.77 3.59
N GLN A 68 -20.71 1.68 3.58
CA GLN A 68 -20.00 0.93 2.54
C GLN A 68 -20.01 -0.56 2.84
N LEU A 69 -20.20 -1.36 1.79
CA LEU A 69 -20.05 -2.80 1.83
C LEU A 69 -18.56 -3.16 1.88
N VAL A 70 -18.19 -4.04 2.79
CA VAL A 70 -16.84 -4.60 2.91
C VAL A 70 -16.94 -6.11 2.81
N ILE A 71 -16.27 -6.68 1.80
CA ILE A 71 -16.15 -8.12 1.61
C ILE A 71 -14.73 -8.54 1.96
N VAL A 72 -14.62 -9.45 2.93
CA VAL A 72 -13.35 -10.00 3.38
C VAL A 72 -13.25 -11.45 2.96
N THR A 73 -12.28 -11.78 2.12
CA THR A 73 -11.96 -13.15 1.74
C THR A 73 -10.65 -13.56 2.39
N ALA A 74 -10.72 -14.48 3.34
CA ALA A 74 -9.54 -15.04 4.02
C ALA A 74 -9.36 -16.51 3.63
N ASN A 75 -8.20 -16.85 3.07
CA ASN A 75 -7.79 -18.23 2.83
C ASN A 75 -6.72 -18.65 3.83
N VAL A 76 -7.08 -19.52 4.77
CA VAL A 76 -6.19 -19.97 5.83
C VAL A 76 -5.63 -21.35 5.50
N GLY A 77 -4.32 -21.41 5.24
CA GLY A 77 -3.60 -22.64 4.96
C GLY A 77 -3.69 -23.65 6.10
N LYS A 78 -3.47 -24.95 5.83
CA LYS A 78 -3.58 -26.02 6.84
C LYS A 78 -2.63 -25.78 8.02
N GLY A 79 -3.06 -26.13 9.23
CA GLY A 79 -2.21 -26.05 10.42
C GLY A 79 -2.66 -27.04 11.48
N ASP A 80 -1.77 -27.97 11.84
CA ASP A 80 -2.10 -29.01 12.80
C ASP A 80 -2.12 -28.45 14.23
N ARG A 81 -3.20 -28.78 14.94
CA ARG A 81 -3.43 -28.38 16.34
C ARG A 81 -3.35 -26.86 16.54
N GLN A 82 -3.86 -26.13 15.55
CA GLN A 82 -3.94 -24.68 15.53
C GLN A 82 -5.37 -24.25 15.20
N ARG A 83 -5.86 -23.21 15.88
CA ARG A 83 -7.16 -22.60 15.63
C ARG A 83 -6.95 -21.14 15.25
N VAL A 84 -7.37 -20.77 14.05
CA VAL A 84 -7.36 -19.36 13.62
C VAL A 84 -8.76 -18.79 13.76
N ASP A 85 -8.86 -17.69 14.48
CA ASP A 85 -10.07 -16.91 14.63
C ASP A 85 -9.92 -15.59 13.87
N ILE A 86 -10.98 -15.14 13.21
CA ILE A 86 -11.06 -13.87 12.48
C ILE A 86 -12.12 -12.97 13.11
N GLU A 87 -11.85 -11.68 13.15
CA GLU A 87 -12.70 -10.67 13.75
C GLU A 87 -12.63 -9.39 12.89
N ILE A 88 -13.79 -8.83 12.53
CA ILE A 88 -13.90 -7.57 11.81
C ILE A 88 -14.41 -6.53 12.80
N VAL A 89 -13.62 -5.48 12.99
CA VAL A 89 -13.88 -4.39 13.96
C VAL A 89 -13.75 -3.03 13.28
N ASP A 90 -14.29 -1.96 13.88
CA ASP A 90 -13.92 -0.59 13.50
C ASP A 90 -12.95 0.09 14.48
N SER A 91 -12.36 1.18 14.00
CA SER A 91 -11.59 2.14 14.79
C SER A 91 -12.44 3.22 15.44
N SER A 92 -13.78 3.13 15.38
CA SER A 92 -14.67 4.11 15.98
C SER A 92 -14.46 4.19 17.50
N PRO A 93 -14.86 5.28 18.18
CA PRO A 93 -14.76 5.38 19.64
C PRO A 93 -15.45 4.23 20.38
N GLN A 94 -16.45 3.61 19.76
CA GLN A 94 -17.21 2.50 20.30
C GLN A 94 -16.57 1.14 20.02
N LYS A 95 -15.59 1.06 19.09
CA LYS A 95 -14.89 -0.16 18.66
C LYS A 95 -15.86 -1.30 18.38
N ASN A 96 -16.80 -1.05 17.47
CA ASN A 96 -17.82 -2.01 17.11
C ASN A 96 -17.18 -3.25 16.52
N GLN A 97 -17.65 -4.42 16.96
CA GLN A 97 -17.32 -5.69 16.34
C GLN A 97 -18.45 -6.05 15.38
N TYR A 98 -18.19 -6.00 14.07
CA TYR A 98 -19.18 -6.32 13.04
C TYR A 98 -19.40 -7.83 12.93
N LEU A 99 -18.31 -8.59 12.92
CA LEU A 99 -18.36 -10.03 12.72
C LEU A 99 -17.20 -10.71 13.43
N SER A 100 -17.46 -11.86 14.03
CA SER A 100 -16.40 -12.75 14.51
C SER A 100 -16.70 -14.19 14.11
N LYS A 101 -15.69 -14.88 13.56
CA LYS A 101 -15.78 -16.29 13.22
C LYS A 101 -14.57 -17.03 13.77
N ARG A 102 -14.83 -18.11 14.49
CA ARG A 102 -13.79 -18.94 15.11
C ARG A 102 -13.45 -20.14 14.25
N ASN A 103 -12.23 -20.65 14.41
CA ASN A 103 -11.75 -21.87 13.77
C ASN A 103 -11.93 -21.89 12.24
N ILE A 104 -11.58 -20.80 11.58
CA ILE A 104 -11.62 -20.72 10.12
C ILE A 104 -10.52 -21.59 9.50
N ASN A 105 -10.87 -22.30 8.43
CA ASN A 105 -10.00 -23.22 7.71
C ASN A 105 -10.34 -23.16 6.22
N GLY A 106 -9.33 -23.08 5.36
CA GLY A 106 -9.55 -22.86 3.92
C GLY A 106 -10.09 -21.46 3.63
N GLU A 107 -10.82 -21.32 2.53
CA GLU A 107 -11.43 -20.06 2.09
C GLU A 107 -12.67 -19.73 2.93
N THR A 108 -12.75 -18.49 3.42
CA THR A 108 -13.89 -17.94 4.15
C THR A 108 -14.15 -16.54 3.65
N ARG A 109 -15.34 -16.33 3.08
CA ARG A 109 -15.87 -15.02 2.67
C ARG A 109 -16.79 -14.47 3.74
N LEU A 110 -16.62 -13.20 4.11
CA LEU A 110 -17.41 -12.49 5.12
C LEU A 110 -17.86 -11.16 4.53
N ALA A 111 -19.11 -10.76 4.77
CA ALA A 111 -19.66 -9.50 4.30
C ALA A 111 -20.13 -8.68 5.51
N VAL A 112 -19.72 -7.41 5.57
CA VAL A 112 -20.17 -6.46 6.60
C VAL A 112 -20.44 -5.11 5.96
N THR A 113 -21.27 -4.29 6.60
CA THR A 113 -21.51 -2.91 6.18
C THR A 113 -21.07 -1.99 7.30
N SER A 114 -20.24 -0.99 6.99
CA SER A 114 -19.76 -0.01 7.97
C SER A 114 -20.91 0.87 8.47
N HIS A 115 -20.92 1.19 9.76
CA HIS A 115 -21.96 2.04 10.36
C HIS A 115 -21.54 3.49 10.57
N ALA A 116 -20.23 3.74 10.58
CA ALA A 116 -19.65 5.06 10.84
C ALA A 116 -18.40 5.25 9.98
N GLU A 117 -18.00 6.50 9.83
CA GLU A 117 -16.77 6.88 9.16
C GLU A 117 -15.57 6.46 10.02
N GLY A 118 -14.56 5.84 9.40
CA GLY A 118 -13.35 5.41 10.11
C GLY A 118 -12.55 4.36 9.35
N GLU A 119 -11.85 3.51 10.09
CA GLU A 119 -11.12 2.37 9.53
C GLU A 119 -11.78 1.07 10.00
N VAL A 120 -11.89 0.12 9.08
CA VAL A 120 -12.27 -1.26 9.40
C VAL A 120 -11.00 -2.11 9.50
N GLY A 121 -10.90 -2.85 10.60
CA GLY A 121 -9.80 -3.73 10.93
C GLY A 121 -10.20 -5.19 10.80
N VAL A 122 -9.47 -5.95 9.98
CA VAL A 122 -9.57 -7.42 9.90
C VAL A 122 -8.47 -8.03 10.76
N CYS A 123 -8.86 -8.57 11.90
CA CYS A 123 -7.98 -9.11 12.93
C CYS A 123 -7.96 -10.64 12.95
N PHE A 124 -6.78 -11.22 13.02
CA PHE A 124 -6.58 -12.66 13.14
C PHE A 124 -5.87 -13.04 14.44
N ARG A 125 -6.29 -14.15 15.06
CA ARG A 125 -5.63 -14.76 16.22
C ARG A 125 -5.38 -16.24 15.94
N ASN A 126 -4.13 -16.70 16.07
CA ASN A 126 -3.77 -18.11 15.87
C ASN A 126 -3.46 -18.78 17.22
N TYR A 127 -4.42 -19.54 17.73
CA TYR A 127 -4.30 -20.28 18.98
C TYR A 127 -3.63 -21.62 18.76
N LEU A 128 -2.61 -21.90 19.55
CA LEU A 128 -2.02 -23.22 19.66
C LEU A 128 -2.80 -24.08 20.67
N ASP A 129 -2.99 -25.34 20.34
CA ASP A 129 -3.62 -26.32 21.24
C ASP A 129 -2.89 -26.38 22.61
N LYS A 130 -3.68 -26.47 23.68
CA LYS A 130 -3.19 -26.36 25.07
C LYS A 130 -2.43 -27.61 25.50
N ASP A 131 -2.79 -28.75 24.92
CA ASP A 131 -2.28 -30.09 25.24
C ASP A 131 -0.91 -30.38 24.60
N LEU A 132 -0.23 -29.36 24.07
CA LEU A 132 1.16 -29.45 23.59
C LEU A 132 2.15 -29.00 24.69
N PRO A 133 3.18 -29.82 25.00
CA PRO A 133 4.23 -29.44 25.93
C PRO A 133 5.02 -28.23 25.39
N SER A 134 5.29 -27.27 26.27
CA SER A 134 5.91 -25.97 25.93
C SER A 134 7.37 -26.06 25.49
N GLU A 135 8.01 -27.21 25.68
CA GLU A 135 9.46 -27.41 25.51
C GLU A 135 9.84 -27.77 24.06
N ASP A 136 8.90 -28.33 23.27
CA ASP A 136 9.11 -28.83 21.91
C ASP A 136 8.25 -28.13 20.85
N THR A 137 7.85 -26.89 21.07
CA THR A 137 7.01 -26.20 20.07
C THR A 137 7.90 -25.41 19.10
N PRO A 138 8.28 -25.95 17.93
CA PRO A 138 8.80 -25.11 16.86
C PRO A 138 7.76 -24.03 16.58
N THR A 139 8.19 -22.79 16.31
CA THR A 139 7.30 -21.67 15.96
C THR A 139 6.35 -22.10 14.85
N ARG A 140 5.15 -22.54 15.22
CA ARG A 140 4.13 -22.98 14.26
C ARG A 140 3.47 -21.74 13.72
N SER A 141 3.29 -21.66 12.42
CA SER A 141 2.59 -20.56 11.79
C SER A 141 1.61 -21.10 10.76
N ARG A 142 0.58 -20.31 10.45
CA ARG A 142 -0.32 -20.54 9.32
C ARG A 142 -0.15 -19.42 8.33
N ILE A 143 -0.13 -19.77 7.05
CA ILE A 143 -0.13 -18.78 5.98
C ILE A 143 -1.58 -18.34 5.78
N ILE A 144 -1.79 -17.02 5.78
CA ILE A 144 -3.07 -16.39 5.51
C ILE A 144 -2.92 -15.60 4.22
N ASP A 145 -3.80 -15.91 3.26
CA ASP A 145 -4.09 -15.08 2.09
C ASP A 145 -5.30 -14.22 2.45
N LEU A 146 -5.20 -12.90 2.31
CA LEU A 146 -6.24 -11.97 2.69
C LEU A 146 -6.55 -11.03 1.54
N ASP A 147 -7.83 -11.00 1.17
CA ASP A 147 -8.41 -10.07 0.21
C ASP A 147 -9.49 -9.24 0.91
N ILE A 148 -9.50 -7.94 0.67
CA ILE A 148 -10.43 -6.98 1.27
C ILE A 148 -10.94 -6.08 0.16
N ASP A 149 -12.18 -6.29 -0.25
CA ASP A 149 -12.88 -5.45 -1.21
C ASP A 149 -13.81 -4.49 -0.47
N ILE A 150 -13.79 -3.21 -0.84
CA ILE A 150 -14.56 -2.14 -0.18
C ILE A 150 -15.33 -1.38 -1.26
N GLY A 151 -16.57 -1.01 -0.97
CA GLY A 151 -17.36 -0.17 -1.87
C GLY A 151 -17.79 -0.90 -3.15
N ALA A 152 -17.65 -0.23 -4.29
CA ALA A 152 -18.12 -0.73 -5.59
C ALA A 152 -17.39 -2.02 -6.01
N ASP A 153 -16.13 -2.19 -5.62
CA ASP A 153 -15.33 -3.39 -5.94
C ASP A 153 -15.81 -4.64 -5.17
N ALA A 154 -16.51 -4.45 -4.06
CA ALA A 154 -17.03 -5.55 -3.23
C ALA A 154 -18.31 -6.19 -3.79
N VAL A 155 -18.92 -5.57 -4.81
CA VAL A 155 -20.20 -5.99 -5.39
C VAL A 155 -19.98 -7.00 -6.51
N ASP A 156 -20.64 -8.17 -6.43
CA ASP A 156 -20.63 -9.16 -7.52
C ASP A 156 -21.68 -8.81 -8.59
N TYR A 157 -21.30 -7.91 -9.49
CA TYR A 157 -22.14 -7.49 -10.61
C TYR A 157 -22.51 -8.65 -11.55
N ASN A 158 -21.70 -9.72 -11.62
CA ASN A 158 -22.02 -10.85 -12.48
C ASN A 158 -23.19 -11.65 -11.89
N ALA A 159 -23.24 -11.79 -10.57
CA ALA A 159 -24.37 -12.41 -9.88
C ALA A 159 -25.67 -11.58 -10.04
N ILE A 160 -25.58 -10.25 -9.94
CA ILE A 160 -26.71 -9.35 -10.16
C ILE A 160 -27.17 -9.42 -11.62
N ALA A 161 -26.25 -9.39 -12.58
CA ALA A 161 -26.57 -9.50 -14.00
C ALA A 161 -27.23 -10.83 -14.36
N ALA A 162 -26.79 -11.94 -13.74
CA ALA A 162 -27.42 -13.24 -13.93
C ALA A 162 -28.83 -13.29 -13.33
N GLN A 163 -29.04 -12.69 -12.15
CA GLN A 163 -30.34 -12.64 -11.49
C GLN A 163 -31.34 -11.74 -12.22
N GLU A 164 -30.88 -10.57 -12.66
CA GLU A 164 -31.70 -9.57 -13.35
C GLU A 164 -31.71 -9.74 -14.88
N SER A 165 -31.01 -10.74 -15.40
CA SER A 165 -30.86 -11.02 -16.83
C SER A 165 -30.37 -9.80 -17.64
N LEU A 166 -29.44 -9.04 -17.06
CA LEU A 166 -28.86 -7.85 -17.69
C LEU A 166 -27.93 -8.24 -18.84
N SER A 167 -27.92 -7.42 -19.88
CA SER A 167 -26.93 -7.55 -20.95
C SER A 167 -25.51 -7.19 -20.45
N GLY A 168 -24.48 -7.63 -21.18
CA GLY A 168 -23.09 -7.31 -20.82
C GLY A 168 -22.81 -5.81 -20.78
N LEU A 169 -23.41 -5.04 -21.70
CA LEU A 169 -23.25 -3.58 -21.73
C LEU A 169 -23.95 -2.91 -20.54
N GLU A 170 -25.15 -3.35 -20.16
CA GLU A 170 -25.88 -2.81 -18.99
C GLU A 170 -25.15 -3.11 -17.68
N THR A 171 -24.52 -4.27 -17.57
CA THR A 171 -23.73 -4.65 -16.40
C THR A 171 -22.52 -3.72 -16.25
N GLU A 172 -21.80 -3.47 -17.34
CA GLU A 172 -20.67 -2.52 -17.35
C GLU A 172 -21.12 -1.09 -17.06
N MET A 173 -22.30 -0.67 -17.53
CA MET A 173 -22.84 0.66 -17.21
C MET A 173 -23.17 0.81 -15.72
N ARG A 174 -23.73 -0.22 -15.07
CA ARG A 174 -23.98 -0.19 -13.62
C ARG A 174 -22.71 -0.16 -12.80
N LYS A 175 -21.70 -0.97 -13.16
CA LYS A 175 -20.38 -0.90 -12.54
C LYS A 175 -19.84 0.52 -12.57
N LEU A 176 -19.89 1.14 -13.75
CA LEU A 176 -19.38 2.49 -13.94
C LEU A 176 -20.19 3.53 -13.15
N GLU A 177 -21.51 3.41 -13.07
CA GLU A 177 -22.37 4.28 -12.26
C GLU A 177 -22.03 4.19 -10.76
N GLU A 178 -21.80 2.98 -10.25
CA GLU A 178 -21.47 2.77 -8.83
C GLU A 178 -20.06 3.26 -8.48
N ILE A 179 -19.08 3.04 -9.36
CA ILE A 179 -17.72 3.60 -9.24
C ILE A 179 -17.77 5.13 -9.26
N VAL A 180 -18.53 5.74 -10.18
CA VAL A 180 -18.67 7.21 -10.24
C VAL A 180 -19.31 7.75 -8.97
N LYS A 181 -20.32 7.05 -8.43
CA LYS A 181 -20.95 7.45 -7.17
C LYS A 181 -19.97 7.41 -6.00
N GLU A 182 -19.15 6.37 -5.90
CA GLU A 182 -18.10 6.26 -4.88
C GLU A 182 -17.09 7.42 -4.99
N ILE A 183 -16.64 7.75 -6.20
CA ILE A 183 -15.74 8.89 -6.43
C ILE A 183 -16.38 10.21 -6.01
N VAL A 184 -17.66 10.43 -6.34
CA VAL A 184 -18.39 11.66 -5.97
C VAL A 184 -18.53 11.78 -4.45
N ASP A 185 -18.87 10.68 -3.76
CA ASP A 185 -18.98 10.65 -2.31
C ASP A 185 -17.62 10.91 -1.63
N GLU A 186 -16.52 10.35 -2.17
CA GLU A 186 -15.16 10.61 -1.67
C GLU A 186 -14.71 12.06 -1.94
N MET A 187 -15.05 12.63 -3.11
CA MET A 187 -14.79 14.04 -3.41
C MET A 187 -15.55 14.97 -2.47
N ASP A 188 -16.83 14.71 -2.23
CA ASP A 188 -17.65 15.52 -1.30
C ASP A 188 -17.12 15.39 0.13
N TYR A 189 -16.64 14.21 0.50
CA TYR A 189 -15.94 13.99 1.76
C TYR A 189 -14.64 14.81 1.87
N LEU A 190 -13.75 14.74 0.87
CA LEU A 190 -12.50 15.48 0.86
C LEU A 190 -12.75 16.99 0.87
N LYS A 191 -13.74 17.47 0.13
CA LYS A 191 -14.19 18.86 0.10
C LYS A 191 -14.67 19.33 1.48
N LYS A 192 -15.52 18.55 2.15
CA LYS A 192 -15.94 18.82 3.55
C LYS A 192 -14.77 18.86 4.51
N ARG A 193 -13.78 17.98 4.32
CA ARG A 193 -12.58 17.93 5.16
C ARG A 193 -11.65 19.12 4.90
N GLU A 194 -11.53 19.57 3.66
CA GLU A 194 -10.74 20.74 3.26
C GLU A 194 -11.36 22.05 3.74
N GLN A 195 -12.69 22.18 3.64
CA GLN A 195 -13.44 23.28 4.29
C GLN A 195 -13.21 23.35 5.80
N ARG A 196 -13.01 22.18 6.44
CA ARG A 196 -12.66 22.09 7.87
C ARG A 196 -11.16 22.30 8.15
N PHE A 197 -10.26 22.13 7.17
CA PHE A 197 -8.81 22.28 7.32
C PHE A 197 -8.28 23.66 6.89
N SER A 198 -9.11 24.48 6.23
CA SER A 198 -8.80 25.88 5.86
C SER A 198 -8.48 26.78 7.08
N SER A 199 -8.75 26.33 8.30
CA SER A 199 -8.39 27.02 9.54
C SER A 199 -6.88 27.15 9.80
N THR A 200 -6.01 26.55 8.98
CA THR A 200 -4.55 26.65 9.17
C THR A 200 -3.95 27.96 8.64
N ASN A 201 -4.68 28.71 7.80
CA ASN A 201 -4.41 30.11 7.47
C ASN A 201 -5.53 31.00 8.05
N GLY A 202 -5.76 30.90 9.35
CA GLY A 202 -6.84 31.64 10.01
C GLY A 202 -6.62 33.15 9.99
N VAL A 203 -7.63 33.90 9.53
CA VAL A 203 -7.70 35.35 9.71
C VAL A 203 -7.87 35.64 11.20
N CYS A 204 -6.86 36.27 11.82
CA CYS A 204 -6.85 36.56 13.25
C CYS A 204 -7.23 38.02 13.52
N PHE A 205 -8.29 38.27 14.29
CA PHE A 205 -8.62 39.61 14.78
C PHE A 205 -8.05 39.84 16.16
N ARG A 206 -7.43 41.01 16.38
CA ARG A 206 -6.99 41.45 17.70
C ARG A 206 -7.67 42.77 18.05
N ASN A 207 -8.44 42.79 19.13
CA ASN A 207 -9.10 43.98 19.63
C ASN A 207 -8.22 44.62 20.71
N TYR A 208 -7.80 45.88 20.51
CA TYR A 208 -6.99 46.63 21.46
C TYR A 208 -7.84 47.71 22.14
N LEU A 209 -7.70 47.84 23.46
CA LEU A 209 -8.34 48.92 24.21
C LEU A 209 -7.43 50.17 24.19
N ASP A 210 -8.03 51.34 24.05
CA ASP A 210 -7.31 52.61 24.11
C ASP A 210 -6.83 52.90 25.54
N LYS A 211 -5.66 53.54 25.67
CA LYS A 211 -4.92 53.67 26.93
C LYS A 211 -5.47 54.75 27.87
N ASP A 212 -6.27 55.67 27.34
CA ASP A 212 -6.78 56.83 28.08
C ASP A 212 -8.15 56.58 28.75
N LEU A 213 -8.58 55.31 28.88
CA LEU A 213 -9.86 54.96 29.50
C LEU A 213 -9.76 54.69 31.02
N PRO A 214 -10.67 55.26 31.83
CA PRO A 214 -10.73 54.99 33.27
C PRO A 214 -11.18 53.55 33.55
N SER A 215 -10.50 52.90 34.49
CA SER A 215 -10.56 51.46 34.80
C SER A 215 -11.89 50.95 35.39
N GLU A 216 -12.86 51.83 35.65
CA GLU A 216 -14.07 51.52 36.42
C GLU A 216 -15.24 51.01 35.54
N ASP A 217 -15.19 51.23 34.22
CA ASP A 217 -16.21 50.78 33.24
C ASP A 217 -15.66 49.71 32.27
N THR A 218 -14.91 48.75 32.80
CA THR A 218 -14.32 47.66 32.01
C THR A 218 -15.14 46.36 31.90
N PRO A 219 -16.49 46.30 32.04
CA PRO A 219 -17.22 45.14 31.56
C PRO A 219 -17.75 45.39 30.14
N THR A 220 -17.35 44.52 29.20
CA THR A 220 -18.07 44.23 27.94
C THR A 220 -18.14 45.34 26.87
N ARG A 221 -17.00 45.76 26.32
CA ARG A 221 -16.96 46.34 24.96
C ARG A 221 -16.59 45.28 23.93
N SER A 222 -17.60 44.70 23.30
CA SER A 222 -17.45 43.82 22.13
C SER A 222 -17.75 44.59 20.85
N ARG A 223 -16.99 44.33 19.78
CA ARG A 223 -17.37 44.69 18.41
C ARG A 223 -17.78 43.42 17.69
N ILE A 224 -18.91 43.47 17.00
CA ILE A 224 -19.32 42.39 16.10
C ILE A 224 -18.48 42.55 14.83
N ILE A 225 -17.87 41.46 14.39
CA ILE A 225 -17.06 41.41 13.17
C ILE A 225 -17.73 40.38 12.28
N ASP A 226 -18.26 40.82 11.15
CA ASP A 226 -18.69 39.94 10.08
C ASP A 226 -17.49 39.73 9.14
N LEU A 227 -17.05 38.47 9.02
CA LEU A 227 -15.94 38.06 8.17
C LEU A 227 -16.46 37.11 7.12
N ASP A 228 -16.34 37.52 5.86
CA ASP A 228 -16.61 36.68 4.69
C ASP A 228 -15.28 36.34 4.01
N ILE A 229 -15.04 35.07 3.70
CA ILE A 229 -13.80 34.61 3.06
C ILE A 229 -14.17 33.80 1.83
N ASP A 230 -14.03 34.41 0.67
CA ASP A 230 -14.14 33.74 -0.61
C ASP A 230 -12.77 33.16 -1.03
N ILE A 231 -12.76 31.91 -1.51
CA ILE A 231 -11.55 31.19 -1.93
C ILE A 231 -11.78 30.65 -3.35
N GLY A 232 -10.74 30.68 -4.18
CA GLY A 232 -10.79 30.10 -5.53
C GLY A 232 -11.62 30.96 -6.49
N ALA A 233 -12.41 30.31 -7.35
CA ALA A 233 -13.23 31.01 -8.35
C ALA A 233 -14.23 32.00 -7.75
N ASP A 234 -14.75 31.75 -6.55
CA ASP A 234 -15.72 32.64 -5.90
C ASP A 234 -15.08 33.95 -5.35
N ALA A 235 -13.74 34.02 -5.22
CA ALA A 235 -13.03 35.24 -4.82
C ALA A 235 -12.92 36.28 -5.96
N VAL A 236 -13.26 35.89 -7.19
CA VAL A 236 -13.20 36.76 -8.37
C VAL A 236 -14.53 37.48 -8.52
N ASP A 237 -14.53 38.80 -8.41
CA ASP A 237 -15.73 39.62 -8.63
C ASP A 237 -16.03 39.75 -10.13
N TYR A 238 -16.71 38.73 -10.67
CA TYR A 238 -17.16 38.68 -12.06
C TYR A 238 -18.13 39.82 -12.41
N ASN A 239 -18.85 40.38 -11.43
CA ASN A 239 -19.76 41.49 -11.67
C ASN A 239 -19.00 42.80 -11.92
N ALA A 240 -17.91 43.03 -11.18
CA ALA A 240 -17.01 44.17 -11.44
C ALA A 240 -16.29 44.05 -12.79
N ILE A 241 -15.83 42.86 -13.16
CA ILE A 241 -15.21 42.60 -14.47
C ILE A 241 -16.24 42.78 -15.60
N ALA A 242 -17.47 42.31 -15.43
CA ALA A 242 -18.54 42.49 -16.40
C ALA A 242 -18.91 43.96 -16.60
N ALA A 243 -18.94 44.75 -15.52
CA ALA A 243 -19.20 46.19 -15.61
C ALA A 243 -18.05 46.94 -16.31
N GLN A 244 -16.80 46.51 -16.12
CA GLN A 244 -15.63 47.13 -16.73
C GLN A 244 -15.41 46.72 -18.20
N GLU A 245 -15.66 45.45 -18.54
CA GLU A 245 -15.54 44.90 -19.90
C GLU A 245 -16.85 45.04 -20.71
N SER A 246 -17.92 45.59 -20.12
CA SER A 246 -19.26 45.71 -20.73
C SER A 246 -19.83 44.36 -21.23
N LEU A 247 -19.61 43.30 -20.47
CA LEU A 247 -20.03 41.95 -20.82
C LEU A 247 -21.53 41.76 -20.59
N SER A 248 -22.18 40.99 -21.46
CA SER A 248 -23.57 40.61 -21.23
C SER A 248 -23.70 39.64 -20.04
N GLY A 249 -24.89 39.58 -19.42
CA GLY A 249 -25.13 38.68 -18.28
C GLY A 249 -24.83 37.20 -18.59
N LEU A 250 -25.02 36.78 -19.85
CA LEU A 250 -24.72 35.42 -20.29
C LEU A 250 -23.20 35.16 -20.43
N GLU A 251 -22.43 36.14 -20.90
CA GLU A 251 -20.96 36.02 -20.99
C GLU A 251 -20.30 35.98 -19.60
N THR A 252 -20.91 36.66 -18.62
CA THR A 252 -20.44 36.67 -17.23
C THR A 252 -20.57 35.29 -16.59
N GLU A 253 -21.73 34.65 -16.76
CA GLU A 253 -21.96 33.27 -16.30
C GLU A 253 -21.03 32.27 -17.00
N MET A 254 -20.75 32.44 -18.30
CA MET A 254 -19.77 31.60 -19.01
C MET A 254 -18.35 31.73 -18.44
N ARG A 255 -17.88 32.95 -18.13
CA ARG A 255 -16.57 33.19 -17.51
C ARG A 255 -16.47 32.56 -16.12
N LYS A 256 -17.56 32.61 -15.34
CA LYS A 256 -17.63 31.95 -14.04
C LYS A 256 -17.52 30.42 -14.17
N LEU A 257 -18.29 29.83 -15.10
CA LEU A 257 -18.24 28.40 -15.38
C LEU A 257 -16.85 27.95 -15.88
N GLU A 258 -16.21 28.75 -16.73
CA GLU A 258 -14.85 28.50 -17.22
C GLU A 258 -13.83 28.44 -16.06
N GLY A 259 -13.93 29.35 -15.09
CA GLY A 259 -13.09 29.35 -13.90
C GLY A 259 -13.23 28.06 -13.08
N ILE A 260 -14.47 27.66 -12.79
CA ILE A 260 -14.78 26.43 -12.04
C ILE A 260 -14.29 25.19 -12.79
N VAL A 261 -14.53 25.11 -14.10
CA VAL A 261 -14.08 23.98 -14.93
C VAL A 261 -12.57 23.91 -14.96
N LYS A 262 -11.86 25.05 -15.04
CA LYS A 262 -10.41 25.09 -15.04
C LYS A 262 -9.82 24.56 -13.74
N GLU A 263 -10.41 24.92 -12.60
CA GLU A 263 -10.03 24.42 -11.27
C GLU A 263 -10.18 22.89 -11.18
N ILE A 264 -11.32 22.36 -11.64
CA ILE A 264 -11.56 20.90 -11.69
C ILE A 264 -10.55 20.21 -12.62
N VAL A 265 -10.26 20.78 -13.79
CA VAL A 265 -9.29 20.21 -14.74
C VAL A 265 -7.89 20.16 -14.12
N ASP A 266 -7.47 21.20 -13.40
CA ASP A 266 -6.18 21.23 -12.73
C ASP A 266 -6.08 20.17 -11.61
N GLU A 267 -7.15 19.95 -10.84
CA GLU A 267 -7.24 18.86 -9.85
C GLU A 267 -7.17 17.47 -10.49
N MET A 268 -7.93 17.25 -11.58
CA MET A 268 -7.90 16.00 -12.32
C MET A 268 -6.50 15.72 -12.89
N ASP A 269 -5.82 16.74 -13.40
CA ASP A 269 -4.44 16.61 -13.90
C ASP A 269 -3.45 16.28 -12.78
N TYR A 270 -3.67 16.79 -11.57
CA TYR A 270 -2.89 16.41 -10.39
C TYR A 270 -3.09 14.92 -10.03
N LEU A 271 -4.34 14.45 -9.96
CA LEU A 271 -4.66 13.05 -9.66
C LEU A 271 -4.08 12.11 -10.72
N LYS A 272 -4.23 12.46 -12.00
CA LYS A 272 -3.66 11.73 -13.13
C LYS A 272 -2.14 11.61 -13.06
N LYS A 273 -1.42 12.68 -12.69
CA LYS A 273 0.05 12.63 -12.46
C LYS A 273 0.42 11.69 -11.32
N ARG A 274 -0.39 11.64 -10.26
CA ARG A 274 -0.17 10.73 -9.12
C ARG A 274 -0.37 9.27 -9.54
N GLU A 275 -1.43 8.98 -10.28
CA GLU A 275 -1.71 7.64 -10.82
C GLU A 275 -0.60 7.18 -11.78
N GLN A 276 -0.15 8.05 -12.70
CA GLN A 276 0.97 7.75 -13.60
C GLN A 276 2.26 7.43 -12.84
N ARG A 277 2.54 8.13 -11.72
CA ARG A 277 3.67 7.80 -10.85
C ARG A 277 3.52 6.42 -10.21
N PHE A 278 2.31 6.06 -9.78
CA PHE A 278 2.04 4.74 -9.22
C PHE A 278 2.21 3.63 -10.27
N SER A 279 1.61 3.81 -11.46
CA SER A 279 1.70 2.87 -12.57
C SER A 279 3.14 2.68 -13.07
N SER A 280 3.91 3.76 -13.22
CA SER A 280 5.33 3.68 -13.60
C SER A 280 6.22 3.02 -12.54
N THR A 281 5.89 3.19 -11.26
CA THR A 281 6.56 2.48 -10.16
C THR A 281 6.26 0.99 -10.21
N ASN A 282 5.01 0.61 -10.49
CA ASN A 282 4.61 -0.78 -10.66
C ASN A 282 5.29 -1.43 -11.88
N GLU A 283 5.28 -0.76 -13.04
CA GLU A 283 5.91 -1.25 -14.27
C GLU A 283 7.42 -1.43 -14.11
N SER A 284 8.11 -0.42 -13.55
CA SER A 284 9.55 -0.50 -13.32
C SER A 284 9.92 -1.58 -12.30
N THR A 285 9.09 -1.81 -11.28
CA THR A 285 9.26 -2.92 -10.33
C THR A 285 9.09 -4.27 -11.01
N ASN A 286 8.02 -4.45 -11.77
CA ASN A 286 7.77 -5.67 -12.54
C ASN A 286 8.91 -5.97 -13.53
N LYS A 287 9.38 -4.95 -14.26
CA LYS A 287 10.50 -5.08 -15.19
C LYS A 287 11.81 -5.47 -14.51
N ARG A 288 12.10 -4.93 -13.33
CA ARG A 288 13.27 -5.31 -12.52
C ARG A 288 13.18 -6.77 -12.06
N VAL A 289 12.01 -7.22 -11.62
CA VAL A 289 11.76 -8.61 -11.21
C VAL A 289 11.92 -9.56 -12.39
N GLN A 290 11.37 -9.23 -13.56
CA GLN A 290 11.52 -10.03 -14.78
C GLN A 290 12.98 -10.14 -15.22
N ASN A 291 13.73 -9.03 -15.22
CA ASN A 291 15.16 -9.05 -15.54
C ASN A 291 15.93 -9.96 -14.56
N PHE A 292 15.66 -9.83 -13.25
CA PHE A 292 16.28 -10.70 -12.25
C PHE A 292 15.96 -12.18 -12.49
N GLY A 293 14.69 -12.51 -12.79
CA GLY A 293 14.27 -13.86 -13.14
C GLY A 293 15.02 -14.43 -14.36
N PHE A 294 15.20 -13.63 -15.41
CA PHE A 294 15.95 -14.04 -16.60
C PHE A 294 17.44 -14.30 -16.29
N TYR A 295 18.10 -13.41 -15.53
CA TYR A 295 19.48 -13.63 -15.09
C TYR A 295 19.64 -14.89 -14.23
N THR A 296 18.66 -15.16 -13.37
CA THR A 296 18.62 -16.38 -12.54
C THR A 296 18.62 -17.63 -13.40
N PHE A 297 17.71 -17.66 -14.39
CA PHE A 297 17.52 -18.80 -15.28
C PHE A 297 18.80 -19.10 -16.07
N LEU A 298 19.43 -18.07 -16.66
CA LEU A 298 20.69 -18.23 -17.38
C LEU A 298 21.83 -18.73 -16.49
N THR A 299 21.91 -18.24 -15.25
CA THR A 299 22.93 -18.66 -14.29
C THR A 299 22.77 -20.13 -13.92
N LEU A 300 21.54 -20.60 -13.67
CA LEU A 300 21.26 -22.01 -13.39
C LEU A 300 21.62 -22.93 -14.56
N ILE A 301 21.31 -22.53 -15.79
CA ILE A 301 21.73 -23.28 -16.99
C ILE A 301 23.26 -23.34 -17.08
N GLY A 302 23.94 -22.21 -16.90
CA GLY A 302 25.40 -22.14 -16.95
C GLY A 302 26.07 -23.05 -15.91
N LEU A 303 25.56 -23.05 -14.67
CA LEU A 303 26.00 -23.95 -13.61
C LEU A 303 25.72 -25.42 -13.94
N GLY A 304 24.55 -25.73 -14.50
CA GLY A 304 24.19 -27.09 -14.90
C GLY A 304 25.12 -27.65 -16.00
N VAL A 305 25.38 -26.86 -17.05
CA VAL A 305 26.31 -27.24 -18.12
C VAL A 305 27.71 -27.43 -17.55
N TRP A 306 28.17 -26.51 -16.71
CA TRP A 306 29.48 -26.60 -16.07
C TRP A 306 29.61 -27.85 -15.18
N GLN A 307 28.57 -28.18 -14.39
CA GLN A 307 28.52 -29.39 -13.57
C GLN A 307 28.65 -30.66 -14.42
N ILE A 308 27.97 -30.73 -15.57
CA ILE A 308 28.07 -31.86 -16.51
C ILE A 308 29.51 -31.99 -17.04
N PHE A 309 30.13 -30.89 -17.49
CA PHE A 309 31.51 -30.90 -17.99
C PHE A 309 32.51 -31.30 -16.90
N HIS A 310 32.32 -30.80 -15.68
CA HIS A 310 33.18 -31.11 -14.54
C HIS A 310 33.09 -32.60 -14.17
N LEU A 311 31.88 -33.15 -14.03
CA LEU A 311 31.66 -34.57 -13.76
C LEU A 311 32.26 -35.43 -14.88
N ARG A 312 32.06 -35.07 -16.15
CA ARG A 312 32.64 -35.80 -17.28
C ARG A 312 34.18 -35.78 -17.25
N SER A 313 34.81 -34.64 -16.97
CA SER A 313 36.26 -34.54 -16.81
C SER A 313 36.78 -35.32 -15.60
N TYR A 314 36.02 -35.32 -14.50
CA TYR A 314 36.36 -36.08 -13.29
C TYR A 314 36.34 -37.58 -13.56
N PHE A 315 35.29 -38.10 -14.22
CA PHE A 315 35.19 -39.52 -14.54
C PHE A 315 36.19 -39.99 -15.59
N LYS A 316 36.49 -39.17 -16.62
CA LYS A 316 37.58 -39.46 -17.58
C LYS A 316 38.94 -39.60 -16.87
N ARG A 317 39.25 -38.71 -15.91
CA ARG A 317 40.49 -38.79 -15.11
C ARG A 317 40.57 -40.01 -14.21
N LYS A 318 39.43 -40.60 -13.83
CA LYS A 318 39.33 -41.80 -13.00
C LYS A 318 39.12 -43.09 -13.82
N TYR A 319 39.16 -43.01 -15.15
CA TYR A 319 38.95 -44.14 -16.06
C TYR A 319 37.60 -44.85 -15.87
N LEU A 320 36.55 -44.10 -15.48
CA LEU A 320 35.20 -44.65 -15.26
C LEU A 320 34.31 -44.56 -16.51
N ILE A 321 34.70 -43.76 -17.50
CA ILE A 321 34.05 -43.61 -18.81
C ILE A 321 35.08 -43.11 -19.83
N ASP A 322 35.00 -43.58 -21.07
CA ASP A 322 35.87 -43.19 -22.19
C ASP A 322 35.62 -41.75 -22.70
#